data_AF-A0AA37XML9-F1
#
_entry.id   AF-A0AA37XML9-F1
#
_cell.length_a   1.000
_cell.length_b   1.000
_cell.length_c   1.000
_cell.angle_alpha   90.00
_cell.angle_beta   90.00
_cell.angle_gamma   90.00
#
_symmetry.space_group_name_H-M   'P 1'
#
loop_
_entity.id
_entity.type
_entity.pdbx_description
1 polymer ?
#
loop_
_entity_poly.entity_id
_entity_poly.type
_entity_poly.pdbx_seq_one_letter_code
_entity_poly.pdbx_strand_id
1 'polypeptide(L)'
;MVTIYDFKETEMSEKPLDLSDYTGKVVIIVNTASKCGLAPQLETLENLYEKYKKDGLEILGLPSNQFHQELDDDKQTNDYCKVHYGVTFPMTKRVEVNGDKEDPLFTYLKKKQVMAKLNGTSLNFWLEETDK
;
A
#
# COMPACT_ATOMS: atom_id res chain seq x y z
N MET A 1 13.88 -12.76 -13.85
CA MET A 1 12.91 -11.73 -14.30
C MET A 1 12.49 -11.00 -13.04
N VAL A 2 12.43 -9.67 -13.01
CA VAL A 2 12.07 -8.92 -11.79
C VAL A 2 10.57 -9.08 -11.52
N THR A 3 10.22 -9.34 -10.27
CA THR A 3 8.86 -9.54 -9.73
C THR A 3 8.66 -8.67 -8.49
N ILE A 4 7.44 -8.57 -7.96
CA ILE A 4 7.19 -7.84 -6.69
C ILE A 4 7.99 -8.42 -5.52
N TYR A 5 8.38 -9.70 -5.57
CA TYR A 5 9.11 -10.39 -4.51
C TYR A 5 10.58 -9.98 -4.39
N ASP A 6 11.08 -9.20 -5.34
CA ASP A 6 12.45 -8.66 -5.30
C ASP A 6 12.56 -7.35 -4.50
N PHE A 7 11.43 -6.79 -4.06
CA PHE A 7 11.38 -5.49 -3.36
C PHE A 7 11.27 -5.66 -1.85
N LYS A 8 11.73 -4.64 -1.13
CA LYS A 8 11.67 -4.56 0.33
C LYS A 8 11.27 -3.16 0.73
N GLU A 9 10.42 -3.10 1.75
CA GLU A 9 9.96 -1.87 2.37
C GLU A 9 10.38 -1.83 3.83
N THR A 10 10.14 -0.69 4.48
CA THR A 10 10.32 -0.55 5.93
C THR A 10 8.98 -0.26 6.57
N GLU A 11 8.56 -1.07 7.53
CA GLU A 11 7.35 -0.79 8.32
C GLU A 11 7.49 0.49 9.14
N MET A 12 6.36 1.08 9.52
CA MET A 12 6.32 2.15 10.53
C MET A 12 6.94 1.74 11.89
N SER A 13 7.05 0.43 12.16
CA SER A 13 7.71 -0.14 13.34
C SER A 13 9.25 -0.23 13.21
N GLU A 14 9.81 0.27 12.11
CA GLU A 14 11.21 0.15 11.68
C GLU A 14 11.67 -1.28 11.33
N LYS A 15 10.74 -2.23 11.29
CA LYS A 15 11.04 -3.58 10.83
C LYS A 15 11.12 -3.63 9.31
N PRO A 16 12.02 -4.44 8.73
CA PRO A 16 12.00 -4.72 7.30
C PRO A 16 10.72 -5.48 6.93
N LEU A 17 10.13 -5.12 5.80
CA LEU A 17 9.01 -5.81 5.17
C LEU A 17 9.51 -6.33 3.82
N ASP A 18 9.78 -7.63 3.74
CA ASP A 18 10.26 -8.26 2.52
C ASP A 18 9.08 -8.74 1.70
N LEU A 19 8.93 -8.27 0.45
CA LEU A 19 7.75 -8.65 -0.33
C LEU A 19 7.77 -10.14 -0.68
N SER A 20 8.92 -10.81 -0.64
CA SER A 20 9.02 -12.26 -0.83
C SER A 20 8.23 -13.08 0.21
N ASP A 21 7.97 -12.52 1.39
CA ASP A 21 7.13 -13.14 2.43
C ASP A 21 5.66 -13.32 2.01
N TYR A 22 5.24 -12.65 0.93
CA TYR A 22 3.89 -12.73 0.36
C TYR A 22 3.81 -13.61 -0.89
N THR A 23 4.81 -14.46 -1.11
CA THR A 23 4.80 -15.43 -2.23
C THR A 23 3.56 -16.33 -2.17
N GLY A 24 2.84 -16.42 -3.29
CA GLY A 24 1.64 -17.25 -3.41
C GLY A 24 0.37 -16.63 -2.80
N LYS A 25 0.44 -15.37 -2.34
CA LYS A 25 -0.71 -14.57 -1.96
C LYS A 25 -1.17 -13.68 -3.11
N VAL A 26 -2.42 -13.21 -3.03
CA VAL A 26 -2.89 -12.04 -3.79
C VAL A 26 -2.52 -10.81 -2.98
N VAL A 27 -1.76 -9.88 -3.56
CA VAL A 27 -1.27 -8.70 -2.84
C VAL A 27 -1.86 -7.44 -3.47
N ILE A 28 -2.51 -6.61 -2.65
CA ILE A 28 -2.96 -5.27 -3.03
C ILE A 28 -2.01 -4.26 -2.42
N ILE A 29 -1.32 -3.50 -3.27
CA ILE A 29 -0.44 -2.41 -2.84
C ILE A 29 -1.18 -1.09 -3.06
N VAL A 30 -1.33 -0.29 -2.00
CA VAL A 30 -2.15 0.93 -2.00
C VAL A 30 -1.30 2.11 -1.57
N ASN A 31 -1.27 3.16 -2.40
CA ASN A 31 -0.72 4.45 -1.95
C ASN A 31 -1.75 5.13 -1.04
N THR A 32 -1.37 5.50 0.19
CA THR A 32 -2.29 6.09 1.17
C THR A 32 -1.91 7.52 1.53
N ALA A 33 -2.88 8.29 2.04
CA ALA A 33 -2.62 9.57 2.70
C ALA A 33 -3.65 9.84 3.81
N SER A 34 -3.22 10.20 5.03
CA SER A 34 -4.12 10.36 6.20
C SER A 34 -5.22 11.40 6.01
N LYS A 35 -4.95 12.53 5.36
CA LYS A 35 -5.91 13.64 5.13
C LYS A 35 -6.55 13.57 3.75
N CYS A 36 -6.48 12.43 3.07
CA CYS A 36 -7.13 12.27 1.79
C CYS A 36 -8.66 12.27 1.98
N GLY A 37 -9.40 12.98 1.13
CA GLY A 37 -10.87 12.87 1.11
C GLY A 37 -11.39 11.46 0.80
N LEU A 38 -10.49 10.56 0.38
CA LEU A 38 -10.75 9.16 0.06
C LEU A 38 -10.27 8.22 1.18
N ALA A 39 -9.79 8.76 2.30
CA ALA A 39 -9.43 7.97 3.47
C ALA A 39 -10.58 7.07 4.02
N PRO A 40 -11.88 7.38 3.86
CA PRO A 40 -12.95 6.41 4.17
C PRO A 40 -12.87 5.10 3.37
N GLN A 41 -12.16 5.06 2.23
CA GLN A 41 -11.92 3.81 1.50
C GLN A 41 -11.01 2.84 2.27
N LEU A 42 -10.22 3.32 3.24
CA LEU A 42 -9.41 2.47 4.10
C LEU A 42 -10.28 1.51 4.92
N GLU A 43 -11.47 1.93 5.36
CA GLU A 43 -12.43 1.03 6.03
C GLU A 43 -12.93 -0.07 5.08
N THR A 44 -13.12 0.26 3.80
CA THR A 44 -13.53 -0.73 2.78
C THR A 44 -12.42 -1.74 2.51
N LEU A 45 -11.17 -1.27 2.44
CA LEU A 45 -9.99 -2.13 2.30
C LEU A 45 -9.79 -2.99 3.54
N GLU A 46 -9.99 -2.44 4.73
CA GLU A 46 -9.91 -3.18 5.99
C GLU A 46 -10.97 -4.29 6.04
N ASN A 47 -12.22 -3.99 5.67
CA ASN A 47 -13.26 -5.02 5.58
C ASN A 47 -12.92 -6.11 4.56
N LEU A 48 -12.32 -5.75 3.42
CA LEU A 48 -11.85 -6.70 2.42
C LEU A 48 -10.72 -7.58 2.98
N TYR A 49 -9.76 -6.96 3.67
CA TYR A 49 -8.63 -7.64 4.30
C TYR A 49 -9.10 -8.60 5.37
N GLU A 50 -9.94 -8.18 6.32
CA GLU A 50 -10.49 -9.06 7.36
C GLU A 50 -11.24 -10.26 6.77
N LYS A 51 -11.96 -10.04 5.67
CA LYS A 51 -12.74 -11.09 5.01
C LYS A 51 -11.86 -12.13 4.33
N TYR A 52 -10.78 -11.73 3.65
CA TYR A 52 -10.02 -12.61 2.74
C TYR A 52 -8.58 -12.88 3.16
N LYS A 53 -8.07 -12.30 4.26
CA LYS A 53 -6.69 -12.53 4.70
C LYS A 53 -6.36 -13.99 4.98
N LYS A 54 -7.35 -14.75 5.46
CA LYS A 54 -7.23 -16.20 5.69
C LYS A 54 -7.22 -17.01 4.39
N ASP A 55 -7.76 -16.44 3.32
CA ASP A 55 -7.84 -17.05 1.99
C ASP A 55 -6.65 -16.63 1.09
N GLY A 56 -5.66 -15.92 1.66
CA GLY A 56 -4.43 -15.55 0.95
C GLY A 56 -4.44 -14.14 0.36
N LEU A 57 -5.36 -13.26 0.75
CA LEU A 57 -5.27 -11.83 0.44
C LEU A 57 -4.31 -11.11 1.41
N GLU A 58 -3.45 -10.25 0.89
CA GLU A 58 -2.67 -9.29 1.65
C GLU A 58 -2.93 -7.87 1.13
N ILE A 59 -2.96 -6.89 2.03
CA ILE A 59 -3.00 -5.47 1.66
C ILE A 59 -1.79 -4.77 2.27
N LEU A 60 -1.07 -3.98 1.49
CA LEU A 60 0.06 -3.18 1.95
C LEU A 60 -0.24 -1.70 1.72
N GLY A 61 -0.26 -0.91 2.80
CA GLY A 61 -0.43 0.54 2.71
C GLY A 61 0.90 1.27 2.70
N LEU A 62 1.16 2.03 1.64
CA LEU A 62 2.38 2.80 1.44
C LEU A 62 2.05 4.30 1.45
N PRO A 63 2.22 4.99 2.59
CA PRO A 63 1.91 6.42 2.71
C PRO A 63 2.77 7.28 1.78
N SER A 64 2.19 8.34 1.23
CA SER A 64 2.96 9.35 0.49
C SER A 64 2.44 10.77 0.72
N ASN A 65 3.35 11.71 0.94
CA ASN A 65 3.01 13.13 1.06
C ASN A 65 3.17 13.92 -0.25
N GLN A 66 3.44 13.26 -1.38
CA GLN A 66 3.63 13.95 -2.67
C GLN A 66 2.36 14.64 -3.20
N PHE A 67 1.20 14.36 -2.58
CA PHE A 67 -0.08 15.02 -2.86
C PHE A 67 -0.48 16.01 -1.75
N HIS A 68 0.42 16.34 -0.82
CA HIS A 68 0.21 17.26 0.31
C HIS A 68 -0.98 16.90 1.21
N GLN A 69 -1.25 15.61 1.36
CA GLN A 69 -2.38 15.06 2.11
C GLN A 69 -1.95 14.11 3.24
N GLU A 70 -0.66 13.99 3.54
CA GLU A 70 -0.16 13.12 4.62
C GLU A 70 0.28 13.95 5.82
N LEU A 71 0.32 13.33 7.00
CA LEU A 71 0.93 13.93 8.19
C LEU A 71 2.47 13.96 8.05
N ASP A 72 3.10 14.84 8.81
CA ASP A 72 4.56 15.02 8.72
C ASP A 72 5.35 13.91 9.41
N ASP A 73 4.71 13.17 10.34
CA ASP A 73 5.31 12.14 11.18
C ASP A 73 4.68 10.76 10.94
N ASP A 74 5.51 9.77 10.63
CA ASP A 74 5.07 8.40 10.30
C ASP A 74 4.32 7.73 11.46
N LYS A 75 4.70 8.01 12.71
CA LYS A 75 4.00 7.48 13.89
C LYS A 75 2.61 8.10 14.02
N GLN A 76 2.49 9.41 13.80
CA GLN A 76 1.20 10.08 13.74
C GLN A 76 0.32 9.54 12.60
N THR A 77 0.88 9.25 11.42
CA THR A 77 0.15 8.59 10.32
C THR A 77 -0.39 7.22 10.75
N ASN A 78 0.44 6.37 11.38
CA ASN A 78 0.01 5.06 11.86
C ASN A 78 -1.15 5.15 12.87
N ASP A 79 -0.96 6.00 13.88
CA ASP A 79 -1.91 6.17 14.96
C ASP A 79 -3.21 6.77 14.42
N TYR A 80 -3.12 7.73 13.50
CA TYR A 80 -4.29 8.32 12.84
C TYR A 80 -5.07 7.28 12.05
N CYS A 81 -4.43 6.51 11.17
CA CYS A 81 -5.10 5.50 10.36
C CYS A 81 -5.76 4.40 11.21
N LYS A 82 -5.11 3.98 12.30
CA LYS A 82 -5.67 2.99 13.24
C LYS A 82 -6.85 3.54 14.02
N VAL A 83 -6.70 4.75 14.57
CA VAL A 83 -7.74 5.37 15.41
C VAL A 83 -8.97 5.75 14.59
N HIS A 84 -8.78 6.25 13.38
CA HIS A 84 -9.87 6.77 12.57
C HIS A 84 -10.50 5.76 11.62
N TYR A 85 -9.74 4.79 11.11
CA TYR A 85 -10.21 3.85 10.07
C TYR A 85 -10.07 2.37 10.45
N GLY A 86 -9.52 2.07 11.63
CA GLY A 86 -9.40 0.70 12.13
C GLY A 86 -8.44 -0.19 11.33
N VAL A 87 -7.53 0.41 10.56
CA VAL A 87 -6.61 -0.33 9.68
C VAL A 87 -5.73 -1.31 10.48
N THR A 88 -5.75 -2.59 10.11
CA THR A 88 -4.93 -3.65 10.69
C THR A 88 -3.91 -4.24 9.73
N PHE A 89 -4.04 -3.99 8.44
CA PHE A 89 -3.06 -4.42 7.44
C PHE A 89 -1.71 -3.66 7.59
N PRO A 90 -0.59 -4.25 7.14
CA PRO A 90 0.73 -3.62 7.26
C PRO A 90 0.83 -2.25 6.59
N MET A 91 1.49 -1.32 7.28
CA MET A 91 1.76 0.04 6.81
C MET A 91 3.27 0.31 6.82
N THR A 92 3.78 0.85 5.72
CA THR A 92 5.20 1.21 5.59
C THR A 92 5.48 2.63 6.09
N LYS A 93 6.76 2.95 6.26
CA LYS A 93 7.21 4.35 6.29
C LYS A 93 6.83 5.05 4.98
N ARG A 94 6.79 6.37 5.02
CA ARG A 94 6.43 7.18 3.86
C ARG A 94 7.40 6.96 2.70
N VAL A 95 6.84 6.83 1.50
CA VAL A 95 7.59 6.68 0.24
C VAL A 95 7.25 7.79 -0.76
N GLU A 96 8.15 8.01 -1.72
CA GLU A 96 7.88 8.82 -2.91
C GLU A 96 7.36 7.89 -4.01
N VAL A 97 6.21 8.19 -4.61
CA VAL A 97 5.56 7.38 -5.65
C VAL A 97 5.79 7.92 -7.07
N ASN A 98 6.46 9.07 -7.20
CA ASN A 98 6.80 9.75 -8.45
C ASN A 98 8.12 10.53 -8.33
N GLY A 99 8.74 10.84 -9.47
CA GLY A 99 9.92 11.71 -9.55
C GLY A 99 11.24 10.98 -9.34
N ASP A 100 12.33 11.75 -9.20
CA ASP A 100 13.70 11.20 -9.21
C ASP A 100 14.04 10.33 -7.99
N LYS A 101 13.28 10.47 -6.90
CA LYS A 101 13.41 9.69 -5.66
C LYS A 101 12.30 8.65 -5.50
N GLU A 102 11.57 8.39 -6.57
CA GLU A 102 10.52 7.39 -6.58
C GLU A 102 11.03 6.04 -6.06
N ASP A 103 10.19 5.42 -5.23
CA ASP A 103 10.45 4.09 -4.74
C ASP A 103 10.57 3.07 -5.90
N PRO A 104 11.62 2.22 -5.90
CA PRO A 104 11.80 1.20 -6.93
C PRO A 104 10.58 0.29 -7.14
N LEU A 105 9.81 -0.01 -6.09
CA LEU A 105 8.57 -0.77 -6.18
C LEU A 105 7.54 -0.03 -7.03
N PHE A 106 7.31 1.26 -6.78
CA PHE A 106 6.38 2.06 -7.59
C PHE A 106 6.85 2.22 -9.04
N THR A 107 8.17 2.33 -9.26
CA THR A 107 8.75 2.37 -10.62
C THR A 107 8.42 1.08 -11.37
N TYR A 108 8.59 -0.06 -10.71
CA TYR A 108 8.27 -1.37 -11.27
C TYR A 108 6.77 -1.52 -11.55
N LEU A 109 5.93 -1.19 -10.57
CA LEU A 109 4.49 -1.31 -10.66
C LEU A 109 3.93 -0.46 -11.81
N LYS A 110 4.36 0.81 -11.93
CA LYS A 110 4.00 1.70 -13.05
C LYS A 110 4.39 1.13 -14.41
N LYS A 111 5.57 0.53 -14.51
CA LYS A 111 6.03 -0.09 -15.76
C LYS A 111 5.20 -1.30 -16.15
N LYS A 112 4.71 -2.08 -15.17
CA LYS A 112 3.90 -3.26 -15.40
C LYS A 112 2.44 -2.95 -15.74
N GLN A 113 2.02 -1.69 -15.67
CA GLN A 113 0.62 -1.27 -15.88
C GLN A 113 -0.39 -2.06 -15.05
N VAL A 114 0.03 -2.51 -13.86
CA VAL A 114 -0.79 -3.30 -12.93
C VAL A 114 -1.83 -2.41 -12.22
N MET A 115 -2.27 -1.33 -12.88
CA MET A 115 -3.19 -0.32 -12.36
C MET A 115 -4.63 -0.77 -12.47
N ALA A 116 -5.30 -0.97 -11.35
CA ALA A 116 -6.76 -0.97 -11.31
C ALA A 116 -7.27 0.44 -10.97
N LYS A 117 -8.16 0.97 -11.83
CA LYS A 117 -8.89 2.22 -11.57
C LYS A 117 -10.27 1.86 -11.00
N LEU A 118 -10.52 2.25 -9.75
CA LEU A 118 -11.88 2.21 -9.19
C LEU A 118 -12.61 3.53 -9.55
N ASN A 119 -13.66 3.43 -10.36
CA ASN A 119 -14.67 4.47 -10.62
C ASN A 119 -14.14 5.89 -10.88
N GLY A 120 -13.17 6.04 -11.79
CA GLY A 120 -12.75 7.38 -12.26
C GLY A 120 -12.01 8.23 -11.23
N THR A 121 -11.61 7.66 -10.10
CA THR A 121 -10.86 8.35 -9.04
C THR A 121 -9.37 8.03 -9.10
N SER A 122 -8.54 8.99 -8.73
CA SER A 122 -7.07 8.92 -8.68
C SER A 122 -6.55 8.17 -7.45
N LEU A 123 -7.12 6.99 -7.14
CA LEU A 123 -6.39 5.98 -6.37
C LEU A 123 -5.82 4.96 -7.35
N ASN A 124 -4.52 4.77 -7.24
CA ASN A 124 -3.80 3.77 -8.01
C ASN A 124 -3.69 2.51 -7.15
N PHE A 125 -4.51 1.51 -7.47
CA PHE A 125 -4.39 0.18 -6.89
C PHE A 125 -3.51 -0.66 -7.78
N TRP A 126 -2.59 -1.41 -7.17
CA TRP A 126 -1.79 -2.39 -7.89
C TRP A 126 -2.23 -3.80 -7.50
N LEU A 127 -2.78 -4.53 -8.47
CA LEU A 127 -3.29 -5.90 -8.31
C LEU A 127 -2.49 -6.87 -9.19
N GLU A 128 -1.53 -7.58 -8.61
CA GLU A 128 -0.87 -8.69 -9.31
C GLU A 128 -1.58 -9.99 -8.93
N GLU A 129 -2.31 -10.59 -9.88
CA GLU A 129 -2.76 -11.98 -9.78
C GLU A 129 -1.57 -12.91 -10.03
N THR A 130 -1.29 -13.77 -9.05
CA THR A 130 -0.22 -14.76 -9.09
C THR A 130 -0.73 -16.00 -9.82
N ASP A 131 -0.66 -15.98 -11.16
CA ASP A 131 -0.77 -17.22 -11.92
C ASP A 131 0.45 -18.11 -11.65
N LYS A 132 0.16 -19.40 -11.42
CA LYS A 132 1.10 -20.49 -11.11
C LYS A 132 2.18 -20.71 -12.16
#